data_AF-A0A1F7R6W9-F1
#
_entry.id   AF-A0A1F7R6W9-F1
#
_cell.length_a   1.000
_cell.length_b   1.000
_cell.length_c   1.000
_cell.angle_alpha   90.00
_cell.angle_beta   90.00
_cell.angle_gamma   90.00
#
_symmetry.space_group_name_H-M   'P 1'
#
loop_
_entity.id
_entity.type
_entity.pdbx_description
1 polymer ?
#
loop_
_entity_poly.entity_id
_entity_poly.type
_entity_poly.pdbx_seq_one_letter_code
_entity_poly.pdbx_strand_id
1 'polypeptide(L)'
;MSTTLEASPEVKDKYAKHEAAAGFLGRLADSEFGSQFSERTISNWGQALRVIFEVDNIFDGRDDEAKARAIIALRSFFGSGGNSASVQEGDLTPETLQEATKLRAMISDKQAQNFVNTGLQVISVSQSMRSVGSPRELARLTMLEGQMTATMLVHLIEPEDREQPGCNDFIRFLRVASRAANVVDSIADLKTDYSEGVSVVKPTLPNRLIMLWECLPAVKRSVDTLGALAVVRKMPQAAWQVIRDRSRTAEQ
;
A
#
# COMPACT_ATOMS: atom_id res chain seq x y z
N MET A 1 -22.43 -20.53 -24.59
CA MET A 1 -21.61 -21.36 -23.70
C MET A 1 -20.66 -20.41 -22.98
N SER A 2 -20.91 -20.14 -21.71
CA SER A 2 -20.11 -19.23 -20.88
C SER A 2 -19.04 -20.05 -20.19
N THR A 3 -17.80 -19.95 -20.65
CA THR A 3 -16.65 -20.49 -19.93
C THR A 3 -16.22 -19.45 -18.90
N THR A 4 -16.77 -19.58 -17.69
CA THR A 4 -16.19 -18.94 -16.50
C THR A 4 -14.81 -19.56 -16.34
N LEU A 5 -13.77 -18.86 -16.78
CA LEU A 5 -12.38 -19.19 -16.47
C LEU A 5 -12.23 -19.00 -14.95
N GLU A 6 -12.49 -20.07 -14.19
CA GLU A 6 -12.07 -20.13 -12.80
C GLU A 6 -10.55 -19.98 -12.79
N ALA A 7 -10.06 -18.87 -12.21
CA ALA A 7 -8.65 -18.62 -12.06
C ALA A 7 -7.98 -19.80 -11.34
N SER A 8 -6.81 -20.22 -11.82
CA SER A 8 -6.08 -21.37 -11.26
C SER A 8 -5.84 -21.16 -9.75
N PRO A 9 -5.72 -22.24 -8.96
CA PRO A 9 -5.48 -22.17 -7.51
C PRO A 9 -4.28 -21.28 -7.13
N GLU A 10 -3.25 -21.21 -7.98
CA GLU A 10 -2.05 -20.39 -7.79
C GLU A 10 -2.35 -18.87 -7.84
N VAL A 11 -3.30 -18.45 -8.68
CA VAL A 11 -3.74 -17.04 -8.75
C VAL A 11 -4.62 -16.66 -7.56
N LYS A 12 -5.40 -17.61 -7.03
CA LYS A 12 -6.20 -17.39 -5.80
C LYS A 12 -5.29 -17.15 -4.59
N ASP A 13 -4.14 -17.82 -4.51
CA ASP A 13 -3.21 -17.67 -3.39
C ASP A 13 -2.40 -16.37 -3.49
N LYS A 14 -1.97 -15.97 -4.70
CA LYS A 14 -1.17 -14.75 -4.95
C LYS A 14 -1.78 -13.49 -4.34
N TYR A 15 -3.10 -13.33 -4.43
CA TYR A 15 -3.79 -12.10 -3.98
C TYR A 15 -4.65 -12.27 -2.72
N ALA A 16 -4.71 -13.46 -2.11
CA ALA A 16 -5.50 -13.70 -0.91
C ALA A 16 -5.12 -12.73 0.23
N LYS A 17 -3.84 -12.41 0.38
CA LYS A 17 -3.35 -11.44 1.38
C LYS A 17 -3.91 -10.02 1.20
N HIS A 18 -4.13 -9.58 -0.04
CA HIS A 18 -4.64 -8.23 -0.33
C HIS A 18 -6.14 -8.13 -0.02
N GLU A 19 -6.90 -9.17 -0.32
CA GLU A 19 -8.31 -9.27 0.09
C GLU A 19 -8.44 -9.38 1.61
N ALA A 20 -7.58 -10.17 2.26
CA ALA A 20 -7.56 -10.28 3.71
C ALA A 20 -7.22 -8.93 4.37
N ALA A 21 -6.27 -8.18 3.82
CA ALA A 21 -5.91 -6.84 4.28
C ALA A 21 -7.07 -5.85 4.12
N ALA A 22 -7.74 -5.82 2.96
CA ALA A 22 -8.91 -4.98 2.74
C ALA A 22 -10.07 -5.33 3.70
N GLY A 23 -10.36 -6.62 3.86
CA GLY A 23 -11.37 -7.09 4.81
C GLY A 23 -11.00 -6.78 6.27
N PHE A 24 -9.71 -6.80 6.63
CA PHE A 24 -9.25 -6.37 7.94
C PHE A 24 -9.48 -4.87 8.16
N LEU A 25 -9.19 -4.02 7.16
CA LEU A 25 -9.48 -2.59 7.24
C LEU A 25 -10.96 -2.31 7.43
N GLY A 26 -11.84 -3.02 6.71
CA GLY A 26 -13.29 -2.93 6.89
C GLY A 26 -13.75 -3.31 8.31
N ARG A 27 -13.27 -4.45 8.83
CA ARG A 27 -13.58 -4.88 10.21
C ARG A 27 -13.03 -3.92 11.26
N LEU A 28 -11.85 -3.34 11.02
CA LEU A 28 -11.24 -2.37 11.93
C LEU A 28 -12.06 -1.08 11.98
N ALA A 29 -12.51 -0.60 10.82
CA ALA A 29 -13.38 0.56 10.70
C ALA A 29 -14.69 0.38 11.47
N ASP A 30 -15.34 -0.77 11.31
CA ASP A 30 -16.61 -1.07 12.02
C ASP A 30 -16.38 -1.19 13.53
N SER A 31 -15.46 -2.07 13.95
CA SER A 31 -15.30 -2.40 15.37
C SER A 31 -14.69 -1.30 16.24
N GLU A 32 -13.81 -0.46 15.69
CA GLU A 32 -13.08 0.55 16.49
C GLU A 32 -13.54 1.99 16.19
N PHE A 33 -14.19 2.23 15.05
CA PHE A 33 -14.64 3.57 14.65
C PHE A 33 -16.15 3.67 14.41
N GLY A 34 -16.88 2.55 14.37
CA GLY A 34 -18.31 2.53 14.08
C GLY A 34 -18.65 2.85 12.62
N SER A 35 -17.69 2.67 11.70
CA SER A 35 -17.86 2.90 10.26
C SER A 35 -17.99 1.57 9.51
N GLN A 36 -19.20 1.27 9.03
CA GLN A 36 -19.56 0.06 8.30
C GLN A 36 -19.42 0.25 6.79
N PHE A 37 -18.18 0.26 6.29
CA PHE A 37 -17.93 0.43 4.86
C PHE A 37 -18.63 -0.63 4.01
N SER A 38 -19.18 -0.20 2.88
CA SER A 38 -19.82 -1.07 1.90
C SER A 38 -18.85 -2.13 1.35
N GLU A 39 -19.41 -3.26 0.88
CA GLU A 39 -18.64 -4.27 0.14
C GLU A 39 -17.91 -3.67 -1.06
N ARG A 40 -18.47 -2.62 -1.68
CA ARG A 40 -17.85 -1.90 -2.79
C ARG A 40 -16.57 -1.18 -2.36
N THR A 41 -16.58 -0.43 -1.26
CA THR A 41 -15.36 0.20 -0.72
C THR A 41 -14.30 -0.84 -0.38
N ILE A 42 -14.68 -1.94 0.28
CA ILE A 42 -13.74 -3.00 0.65
C ILE A 42 -13.15 -3.68 -0.59
N SER A 43 -13.97 -3.95 -1.61
CA SER A 43 -13.54 -4.52 -2.89
C SER A 43 -12.61 -3.58 -3.66
N ASN A 44 -12.92 -2.27 -3.68
CA ASN A 44 -12.04 -1.25 -4.26
C ASN A 44 -10.66 -1.27 -3.60
N TRP A 45 -10.59 -1.39 -2.27
CA TRP A 45 -9.32 -1.50 -1.55
C TRP A 45 -8.56 -2.78 -1.89
N GLY A 46 -9.24 -3.93 -1.92
CA GLY A 46 -8.61 -5.21 -2.29
C GLY A 46 -7.98 -5.13 -3.68
N GLN A 47 -8.73 -4.61 -4.64
CA GLN A 47 -8.25 -4.44 -6.02
C GLN A 47 -7.14 -3.38 -6.13
N ALA A 48 -7.21 -2.29 -5.38
CA ALA A 48 -6.17 -1.26 -5.35
C ALA A 48 -4.85 -1.77 -4.77
N LEU A 49 -4.90 -2.57 -3.70
CA LEU A 49 -3.72 -3.20 -3.11
C LEU A 49 -3.03 -4.15 -4.09
N ARG A 50 -3.79 -4.85 -4.94
CA ARG A 50 -3.22 -5.67 -6.03
C ARG A 50 -2.52 -4.81 -7.09
N VAL A 51 -3.14 -3.70 -7.50
CA VAL A 51 -2.50 -2.76 -8.43
C VAL A 51 -1.20 -2.21 -7.82
N ILE A 52 -1.22 -1.78 -6.56
CA ILE A 52 -0.02 -1.28 -5.88
C ILE A 52 1.07 -2.35 -5.88
N PHE A 53 0.74 -3.61 -5.56
CA PHE A 53 1.69 -4.71 -5.57
C PHE A 53 2.29 -5.00 -6.95
N GLU A 54 1.47 -5.06 -8.01
CA GLU A 54 1.98 -5.30 -9.37
C GLU A 54 2.82 -4.14 -9.89
N VAL A 55 2.44 -2.91 -9.52
CA VAL A 55 3.22 -1.71 -9.82
C VAL A 55 4.56 -1.77 -9.11
N ASP A 56 4.62 -2.15 -7.84
CA ASP A 56 5.87 -2.31 -7.08
C ASP A 56 6.82 -3.33 -7.74
N ASN A 57 6.29 -4.49 -8.17
CA ASN A 57 7.06 -5.50 -8.91
C ASN A 57 7.64 -4.97 -10.24
N ILE A 58 7.01 -3.98 -10.88
CA ILE A 58 7.58 -3.32 -12.07
C ILE A 58 8.81 -2.49 -11.71
N PHE A 59 8.80 -1.83 -10.55
CA PHE A 59 9.93 -0.99 -10.12
C PHE A 59 11.12 -1.81 -9.65
N ASP A 60 10.91 -3.06 -9.28
CA ASP A 60 11.97 -4.00 -8.97
C ASP A 60 12.68 -4.48 -10.24
N GLY A 61 14.02 -4.32 -10.25
CA GLY A 61 14.87 -4.78 -11.36
C GLY A 61 14.87 -3.93 -12.64
N ARG A 62 14.01 -2.91 -12.78
CA ARG A 62 14.02 -1.99 -13.93
C ARG A 62 14.96 -0.79 -13.75
N ASP A 63 15.50 -0.29 -14.86
CA ASP A 63 16.21 0.99 -14.91
C ASP A 63 15.26 2.19 -14.76
N ASP A 64 15.83 3.38 -14.54
CA ASP A 64 15.05 4.60 -14.28
C ASP A 64 14.20 5.04 -15.49
N GLU A 65 14.62 4.72 -16.71
CA GLU A 65 13.88 5.06 -17.92
C GLU A 65 12.62 4.19 -18.05
N ALA A 66 12.76 2.88 -17.86
CA ALA A 66 11.66 1.93 -17.88
C ALA A 66 10.64 2.20 -16.77
N LYS A 67 11.12 2.63 -15.59
CA LYS A 67 10.27 3.12 -14.49
C LYS A 67 9.49 4.37 -14.88
N ALA A 68 10.15 5.34 -15.53
CA ALA A 68 9.49 6.55 -16.01
C ALA A 68 8.43 6.25 -17.08
N ARG A 69 8.69 5.31 -17.99
CA ARG A 69 7.69 4.86 -18.97
C ARG A 69 6.50 4.17 -18.31
N ALA A 70 6.72 3.28 -17.35
CA ALA A 70 5.64 2.63 -16.59
C ALA A 70 4.75 3.66 -15.86
N ILE A 71 5.35 4.69 -15.25
CA ILE A 71 4.63 5.83 -14.65
C ILE A 71 3.73 6.53 -15.67
N ILE A 72 4.28 6.86 -16.84
CA ILE A 72 3.55 7.54 -17.91
C ILE A 72 2.40 6.66 -18.41
N ALA A 73 2.64 5.37 -18.58
CA ALA A 73 1.65 4.40 -19.02
C ALA A 73 0.50 4.25 -18.00
N LEU A 74 0.79 4.14 -16.70
CA LEU A 74 -0.25 4.13 -15.66
C LEU A 74 -1.08 5.40 -15.69
N ARG A 75 -0.43 6.57 -15.80
CA ARG A 75 -1.12 7.85 -15.88
C ARG A 75 -2.02 7.95 -17.11
N SER A 76 -1.50 7.55 -18.26
CA SER A 76 -2.22 7.51 -19.54
C SER A 76 -3.43 6.60 -19.44
N PHE A 77 -3.24 5.37 -18.93
CA PHE A 77 -4.29 4.37 -18.79
C PHE A 77 -5.46 4.84 -17.91
N PHE A 78 -5.19 5.30 -16.69
CA PHE A 78 -6.27 5.77 -15.82
C PHE A 78 -6.91 7.06 -16.34
N GLY A 79 -6.14 7.94 -16.98
CA GLY A 79 -6.61 9.18 -17.59
C GLY A 79 -7.46 8.96 -18.85
N SER A 80 -7.25 7.87 -19.59
CA SER A 80 -7.98 7.51 -20.81
C SER A 80 -9.25 6.68 -20.55
N GLY A 81 -9.66 6.56 -19.29
CA GLY A 81 -10.81 5.74 -18.92
C GLY A 81 -10.51 4.24 -18.84
N GLY A 82 -9.24 3.84 -18.80
CA GLY A 82 -8.82 2.44 -18.85
C GLY A 82 -8.67 1.90 -20.27
N ASN A 83 -8.43 2.77 -21.26
CA ASN A 83 -8.20 2.31 -22.63
C ASN A 83 -6.79 1.73 -22.74
N SER A 84 -6.66 0.41 -22.85
CA SER A 84 -5.37 -0.26 -22.99
C SER A 84 -4.59 0.16 -24.23
N ALA A 85 -5.25 0.67 -25.28
CA ALA A 85 -4.57 1.20 -26.46
C ALA A 85 -3.74 2.47 -26.16
N SER A 86 -3.94 3.11 -25.00
CA SER A 86 -3.13 4.25 -24.56
C SER A 86 -1.83 3.85 -23.85
N VAL A 87 -1.52 2.55 -23.78
CA VAL A 87 -0.32 1.97 -23.16
C VAL A 87 0.52 1.31 -24.25
N GLN A 88 1.81 1.62 -24.32
CA GLN A 88 2.72 0.95 -25.25
C GLN A 88 3.08 -0.45 -24.74
N GLU A 89 3.33 -1.36 -25.68
CA GLU A 89 3.75 -2.72 -25.34
C GLU A 89 5.07 -2.71 -24.54
N GLY A 90 5.10 -3.45 -23.43
CA GLY A 90 6.25 -3.54 -22.54
C GLY A 90 6.33 -2.47 -21.43
N ASP A 91 5.56 -1.38 -21.53
CA ASP A 91 5.56 -0.34 -20.49
C ASP A 91 4.95 -0.87 -19.17
N LEU A 92 3.89 -1.68 -19.28
CA LEU A 92 3.27 -2.38 -18.15
C LEU A 92 3.28 -3.89 -18.39
N THR A 93 3.39 -4.67 -17.32
CA THR A 93 3.19 -6.13 -17.41
C THR A 93 1.72 -6.44 -17.71
N PRO A 94 1.42 -7.58 -18.35
CA PRO A 94 0.05 -8.04 -18.55
C PRO A 94 -0.75 -8.11 -17.24
N GLU A 95 -0.11 -8.53 -16.15
CA GLU A 95 -0.69 -8.63 -14.82
C GLU A 95 -1.07 -7.25 -14.28
N THR A 96 -0.17 -6.26 -14.41
CA THR A 96 -0.45 -4.88 -13.99
C THR A 96 -1.61 -4.30 -14.77
N LEU A 97 -1.63 -4.49 -16.09
CA LEU A 97 -2.71 -3.99 -16.93
C LEU A 97 -4.05 -4.67 -16.58
N GLN A 98 -4.04 -5.98 -16.31
CA GLN A 98 -5.22 -6.72 -15.90
C GLN A 98 -5.79 -6.19 -14.58
N GLU A 99 -4.97 -6.03 -13.55
CA GLU A 99 -5.42 -5.54 -12.24
C GLU A 99 -5.83 -4.06 -12.31
N ALA A 100 -5.13 -3.23 -13.09
CA ALA A 100 -5.51 -1.84 -13.30
C ALA A 100 -6.85 -1.71 -14.04
N THR A 101 -7.11 -2.58 -15.02
CA THR A 101 -8.40 -2.63 -15.75
C THR A 101 -9.55 -2.98 -14.81
N LYS A 102 -9.37 -3.97 -13.93
CA LYS A 102 -10.36 -4.34 -12.92
C LYS A 102 -10.65 -3.15 -11.99
N LEU A 103 -9.62 -2.52 -11.44
CA LEU A 103 -9.79 -1.35 -10.57
C LEU A 103 -10.54 -0.23 -11.30
N ARG A 104 -10.13 0.08 -12.53
CA ARG A 104 -10.69 1.19 -13.30
C ARG A 104 -12.17 1.01 -13.59
N ALA A 105 -12.63 -0.23 -13.79
CA ALA A 105 -14.04 -0.55 -14.00
C ALA A 105 -14.92 -0.36 -12.74
N MET A 106 -14.31 -0.34 -11.55
CA MET A 106 -15.03 -0.27 -10.27
C MET A 106 -15.18 1.17 -9.75
N ILE A 107 -14.27 2.06 -10.15
CA ILE A 107 -14.11 3.40 -9.57
C ILE A 107 -14.49 4.51 -10.55
N SER A 108 -14.95 5.65 -10.02
CA SER A 108 -15.23 6.86 -10.80
C SER A 108 -13.96 7.53 -11.33
N ASP A 109 -14.10 8.37 -12.36
CA ASP A 109 -13.00 9.14 -12.95
C ASP A 109 -12.25 9.99 -11.91
N LYS A 110 -13.00 10.59 -10.97
CA LYS A 110 -12.41 11.38 -9.89
C LYS A 110 -11.59 10.52 -8.92
N GLN A 111 -12.07 9.32 -8.59
CA GLN A 111 -11.33 8.39 -7.75
C GLN A 111 -10.07 7.89 -8.47
N ALA A 112 -10.18 7.54 -9.75
CA ALA A 112 -9.07 7.12 -10.62
C ALA A 112 -7.98 8.19 -10.71
N GLN A 113 -8.36 9.45 -10.96
CA GLN A 113 -7.42 10.56 -11.07
C GLN A 113 -6.68 10.80 -9.74
N ASN A 114 -7.39 10.77 -8.61
CA ASN A 114 -6.76 10.95 -7.30
C ASN A 114 -5.84 9.78 -6.96
N PHE A 115 -6.27 8.54 -7.22
CA PHE A 115 -5.50 7.33 -6.98
C PHE A 115 -4.16 7.36 -7.72
N VAL A 116 -4.18 7.65 -9.03
CA VAL A 116 -2.95 7.75 -9.83
C VAL A 116 -2.09 8.92 -9.40
N ASN A 117 -2.66 10.11 -9.18
CA ASN A 117 -1.86 11.27 -8.78
C ASN A 117 -1.11 11.03 -7.47
N THR A 118 -1.75 10.37 -6.49
CA THR A 118 -1.08 9.97 -5.25
C THR A 118 -0.07 8.84 -5.47
N GLY A 119 -0.39 7.84 -6.30
CA GLY A 119 0.57 6.77 -6.64
C GLY A 119 1.86 7.27 -7.29
N LEU A 120 1.76 8.30 -8.15
CA LEU A 120 2.94 8.94 -8.73
C LEU A 120 3.81 9.64 -7.68
N GLN A 121 3.19 10.20 -6.64
CA GLN A 121 3.94 10.79 -5.52
C GLN A 121 4.61 9.71 -4.68
N VAL A 122 3.94 8.58 -4.43
CA VAL A 122 4.53 7.41 -3.75
C VAL A 122 5.80 6.99 -4.47
N ILE A 123 5.73 6.73 -5.77
CA ILE A 123 6.88 6.29 -6.57
C ILE A 123 8.05 7.29 -6.51
N SER A 124 7.76 8.60 -6.58
CA SER A 124 8.78 9.65 -6.47
C SER A 124 9.46 9.65 -5.09
N VAL A 125 8.71 9.39 -4.02
CA VAL A 125 9.25 9.25 -2.66
C VAL A 125 10.09 7.98 -2.53
N SER A 126 9.61 6.84 -3.04
CA SER A 126 10.35 5.56 -3.04
C SER A 126 11.68 5.68 -3.79
N GLN A 127 11.72 6.38 -4.92
CA GLN A 127 12.96 6.66 -5.65
C GLN A 127 13.92 7.54 -4.82
N SER A 128 13.40 8.56 -4.16
CA SER A 128 14.21 9.46 -3.32
C SER A 128 14.88 8.69 -2.17
N MET A 129 14.17 7.75 -1.55
CA MET A 129 14.68 6.91 -0.44
C MET A 129 15.96 6.13 -0.81
N ARG A 130 16.12 5.71 -2.07
CA ARG A 130 17.27 4.92 -2.53
C ARG A 130 18.60 5.69 -2.43
N SER A 131 18.55 7.02 -2.50
CA SER A 131 19.73 7.88 -2.52
C SER A 131 20.10 8.48 -1.16
N VAL A 132 19.23 8.32 -0.16
CA VAL A 132 19.36 9.02 1.13
C VAL A 132 20.29 8.27 2.08
N GLY A 133 21.43 8.89 2.42
CA GLY A 133 22.40 8.34 3.38
C GLY A 133 22.04 8.50 4.86
N SER A 134 21.04 9.33 5.18
CA SER A 134 20.66 9.65 6.55
C SER A 134 19.52 8.73 7.04
N PRO A 135 19.69 7.96 8.13
CA PRO A 135 18.62 7.12 8.67
C PRO A 135 17.40 7.94 9.12
N ARG A 136 17.61 9.19 9.55
CA ARG A 136 16.52 10.10 9.92
C ARG A 136 15.69 10.51 8.71
N GLU A 137 16.35 10.85 7.62
CA GLU A 137 15.67 11.27 6.40
C GLU A 137 15.00 10.08 5.71
N LEU A 138 15.66 8.91 5.71
CA LEU A 138 15.05 7.65 5.27
C LEU A 138 13.74 7.37 6.03
N ALA A 139 13.76 7.47 7.37
CA ALA A 139 12.54 7.29 8.16
C ALA A 139 11.43 8.29 7.82
N ARG A 140 11.78 9.56 7.52
CA ARG A 140 10.79 10.58 7.15
C ARG A 140 10.15 10.32 5.79
N LEU A 141 10.95 9.93 4.81
CA LEU A 141 10.45 9.54 3.49
C LEU A 141 9.60 8.27 3.59
N THR A 142 10.04 7.28 4.35
CA THR A 142 9.28 6.05 4.60
C THR A 142 7.92 6.34 5.26
N MET A 143 7.88 7.26 6.23
CA MET A 143 6.60 7.72 6.81
C MET A 143 5.72 8.39 5.76
N LEU A 144 6.30 9.24 4.91
CA LEU A 144 5.57 9.96 3.87
C LEU A 144 4.95 8.98 2.85
N GLU A 145 5.74 8.01 2.40
CA GLU A 145 5.31 6.92 1.52
C GLU A 145 4.11 6.17 2.13
N GLY A 146 4.22 5.69 3.37
CA GLY A 146 3.14 5.00 4.06
C GLY A 146 1.86 5.86 4.18
N GLN A 147 1.99 7.16 4.45
CA GLN A 147 0.85 8.08 4.49
C GLN A 147 0.20 8.28 3.10
N MET A 148 1.01 8.35 2.04
CA MET A 148 0.52 8.50 0.66
C MET A 148 -0.17 7.23 0.20
N THR A 149 0.40 6.05 0.45
CA THR A 149 -0.23 4.75 0.17
C THR A 149 -1.57 4.60 0.88
N ALA A 150 -1.66 4.97 2.17
CA ALA A 150 -2.95 5.05 2.87
C ALA A 150 -3.93 6.02 2.20
N THR A 151 -3.43 7.15 1.71
CA THR A 151 -4.25 8.17 1.04
C THR A 151 -4.79 7.66 -0.30
N MET A 152 -4.06 6.81 -1.02
CA MET A 152 -4.57 6.12 -2.20
C MET A 152 -5.83 5.32 -1.88
N LEU A 153 -5.84 4.56 -0.77
CA LEU A 153 -7.03 3.81 -0.33
C LEU A 153 -8.18 4.72 0.10
N VAL A 154 -7.88 5.82 0.80
CA VAL A 154 -8.90 6.82 1.22
C VAL A 154 -9.61 7.44 0.02
N HIS A 155 -8.92 7.60 -1.12
CA HIS A 155 -9.54 8.09 -2.35
C HIS A 155 -10.60 7.15 -2.90
N LEU A 156 -10.60 5.88 -2.51
CA LEU A 156 -11.49 4.84 -3.05
C LEU A 156 -12.69 4.53 -2.15
N ILE A 157 -12.84 5.25 -1.03
CA ILE A 157 -14.05 5.21 -0.21
C ILE A 157 -15.21 5.80 -1.02
N GLU A 158 -16.31 5.04 -1.13
CA GLU A 158 -17.52 5.48 -1.84
C GLU A 158 -18.13 6.75 -1.19
N PRO A 159 -18.80 7.62 -1.95
CA PRO A 159 -19.37 8.87 -1.43
C PRO A 159 -20.30 8.65 -0.22
N GLU A 160 -21.21 7.69 -0.32
CA GLU A 160 -22.13 7.27 0.75
C GLU A 160 -21.42 6.81 2.01
N ASP A 161 -20.27 6.16 1.86
CA ASP A 161 -19.46 5.65 2.97
C ASP A 161 -18.69 6.76 3.69
N ARG A 162 -18.49 7.92 3.06
CA ARG A 162 -17.84 9.08 3.69
C ARG A 162 -18.71 9.79 4.70
N GLU A 163 -20.03 9.60 4.62
CA GLU A 163 -21.00 10.22 5.52
C GLU A 163 -21.18 9.41 6.82
N GLN A 164 -20.62 8.21 6.89
CA GLN A 164 -20.76 7.34 8.04
C GLN A 164 -20.10 7.92 9.31
N PRO A 165 -20.72 7.71 10.49
CA PRO A 165 -20.09 8.01 11.76
C PRO A 165 -18.71 7.38 11.87
N GLY A 166 -17.73 8.13 12.37
CA GLY A 166 -16.35 7.64 12.58
C GLY A 166 -15.46 7.55 11.33
N CYS A 167 -16.00 7.75 10.11
CA CYS A 167 -15.22 7.59 8.88
C CYS A 167 -14.00 8.53 8.85
N ASN A 168 -14.19 9.77 9.30
CA ASN A 168 -13.11 10.75 9.42
C ASN A 168 -12.02 10.33 10.44
N ASP A 169 -12.41 9.71 11.55
CA ASP A 169 -11.46 9.24 12.56
C ASP A 169 -10.72 8.00 12.08
N PHE A 170 -11.38 7.09 11.36
CA PHE A 170 -10.75 5.98 10.67
C PHE A 170 -9.74 6.47 9.62
N ILE A 171 -10.11 7.43 8.77
CA ILE A 171 -9.20 8.03 7.77
C ILE A 171 -7.97 8.65 8.45
N ARG A 172 -8.18 9.38 9.56
CA ARG A 172 -7.09 9.97 10.34
C ARG A 172 -6.19 8.88 10.89
N PHE A 173 -6.77 7.86 11.51
CA PHE A 173 -6.04 6.72 12.04
C PHE A 173 -5.22 6.04 10.95
N LEU A 174 -5.83 5.66 9.82
CA LEU A 174 -5.19 4.93 8.73
C LEU A 174 -3.96 5.67 8.21
N ARG A 175 -4.09 6.99 7.98
CA ARG A 175 -2.96 7.83 7.54
C ARG A 175 -1.84 7.91 8.56
N VAL A 176 -2.14 7.95 9.86
CA VAL A 176 -1.12 8.04 10.92
C VAL A 176 -0.46 6.68 11.16
N ALA A 177 -1.25 5.61 11.23
CA ALA A 177 -0.78 4.25 11.47
C ALA A 177 0.14 3.76 10.35
N SER A 178 -0.20 4.07 9.10
CA SER A 178 0.59 3.65 7.94
C SER A 178 1.99 4.29 7.92
N ARG A 179 2.17 5.48 8.52
CA ARG A 179 3.51 6.07 8.70
C ARG A 179 4.40 5.18 9.56
N ALA A 180 3.87 4.71 10.68
CA ALA A 180 4.64 3.89 11.62
C ALA A 180 4.83 2.48 11.08
N ALA A 181 3.78 1.89 10.48
CA ALA A 181 3.85 0.56 9.88
C ALA A 181 4.94 0.49 8.81
N ASN A 182 4.99 1.47 7.91
CA ASN A 182 5.99 1.49 6.84
C ASN A 182 7.42 1.63 7.38
N VAL A 183 7.64 2.46 8.42
CA VAL A 183 8.98 2.56 9.05
C VAL A 183 9.39 1.25 9.70
N VAL A 184 8.47 0.57 10.40
CA VAL A 184 8.77 -0.72 11.04
C VAL A 184 9.11 -1.79 10.00
N ASP A 185 8.38 -1.83 8.89
CA ASP A 185 8.66 -2.73 7.76
C ASP A 185 10.04 -2.43 7.16
N SER A 186 10.33 -1.17 6.83
CA SER A 186 11.67 -0.79 6.33
C SER A 186 12.79 -1.05 7.33
N ILE A 187 12.56 -1.02 8.64
CA ILE A 187 13.58 -1.40 9.63
C ILE A 187 13.87 -2.90 9.60
N ALA A 188 12.82 -3.71 9.45
CA ALA A 188 12.94 -5.16 9.31
C ALA A 188 13.72 -5.51 8.04
N ASP A 189 13.38 -4.84 6.93
CA ASP A 189 13.93 -5.11 5.60
C ASP A 189 15.25 -4.38 5.32
N LEU A 190 15.66 -3.43 6.18
CA LEU A 190 16.89 -2.62 6.02
C LEU A 190 18.17 -3.44 5.74
N LYS A 191 18.25 -4.66 6.28
CA LYS A 191 19.40 -5.53 6.03
C LYS A 191 19.42 -6.01 4.57
N THR A 192 18.26 -6.47 4.10
CA THR A 192 18.06 -6.95 2.73
C THR A 192 18.23 -5.80 1.74
N ASP A 193 17.56 -4.67 1.97
CA ASP A 193 17.64 -3.48 1.11
C ASP A 193 19.07 -2.96 0.97
N TYR A 194 19.85 -3.02 2.05
CA TYR A 194 21.26 -2.63 2.02
C TYR A 194 22.12 -3.61 1.22
N SER A 195 21.90 -4.92 1.41
CA SER A 195 22.65 -5.95 0.65
C SER A 195 22.33 -5.94 -0.84
N GLU A 196 21.12 -5.55 -1.21
CA GLU A 196 20.65 -5.48 -2.59
C GLU A 196 20.91 -4.11 -3.25
N GLY A 197 21.46 -3.15 -2.50
CA GLY A 197 21.74 -1.80 -2.99
C GLY A 197 20.50 -0.94 -3.22
N VAL A 198 19.34 -1.37 -2.70
CA VAL A 198 18.09 -0.59 -2.69
C VAL A 198 18.21 0.59 -1.72
N SER A 199 18.88 0.39 -0.59
CA SER A 199 19.15 1.44 0.40
C SER A 199 20.65 1.63 0.63
N VAL A 200 21.08 2.88 0.78
CA VAL A 200 22.47 3.22 1.14
C VAL A 200 22.69 3.33 2.66
N VAL A 201 21.63 3.26 3.47
CA VAL A 201 21.72 3.31 4.94
C VAL A 201 22.16 1.96 5.49
N LYS A 202 23.31 1.92 6.17
CA LYS A 202 23.83 0.67 6.77
C LYS A 202 22.87 0.11 7.82
N PRO A 203 22.67 -1.23 7.89
CA PRO A 203 21.74 -1.89 8.82
C PRO A 203 22.33 -2.03 10.24
N THR A 204 22.84 -0.93 10.80
CA THR A 204 23.38 -0.89 12.15
C THR A 204 22.28 -0.67 13.19
N LEU A 205 22.47 -1.19 14.40
CA LEU A 205 21.52 -0.96 15.51
C LEU A 205 21.26 0.55 15.76
N PRO A 206 22.29 1.44 15.78
CA PRO A 206 22.05 2.88 15.91
C PRO A 206 21.15 3.46 14.81
N ASN A 207 21.33 3.06 13.55
CA ASN A 207 20.49 3.55 12.45
C ASN A 207 19.04 3.10 12.59
N ARG A 208 18.81 1.83 12.96
CA ARG A 208 17.48 1.30 13.23
C ARG A 208 16.80 2.03 14.41
N LEU A 209 17.54 2.31 15.47
CA LEU A 209 17.04 3.09 16.62
C LEU A 209 16.70 4.54 16.23
N ILE A 210 17.49 5.18 15.38
CA ILE A 210 17.18 6.51 14.84
C ILE A 210 15.87 6.47 14.04
N MET A 211 15.69 5.47 13.18
CA MET A 211 14.46 5.32 12.39
C MET A 211 13.24 5.10 13.30
N LEU A 212 13.34 4.22 14.29
CA LEU A 212 12.29 4.00 15.30
C LEU A 212 11.96 5.29 16.06
N TRP A 213 12.99 6.02 16.49
CA TRP A 213 12.80 7.26 17.25
C TRP A 213 12.02 8.30 16.44
N GLU A 214 12.31 8.45 15.15
CA GLU A 214 11.60 9.39 14.27
C GLU A 214 10.12 9.01 14.07
N CYS A 215 9.75 7.73 14.17
CA CYS A 215 8.35 7.29 13.99
C CYS A 215 7.54 7.25 15.30
N LEU A 216 8.15 7.38 16.48
CA LEU A 216 7.45 7.39 17.78
C LEU A 216 6.28 8.41 17.85
N PRO A 217 6.41 9.66 17.34
CA PRO A 217 5.28 10.60 17.34
C PRO A 217 4.09 10.15 16.48
N ALA A 218 4.32 9.33 15.45
CA ALA A 218 3.24 8.73 14.66
C ALA A 218 2.58 7.60 15.46
N VAL A 219 3.36 6.70 16.07
CA VAL A 219 2.85 5.64 16.95
C VAL A 219 1.98 6.22 18.06
N LYS A 220 2.45 7.25 18.76
CA LYS A 220 1.69 7.92 19.82
C LYS A 220 0.35 8.45 19.29
N ARG A 221 0.36 9.13 18.15
CA ARG A 221 -0.88 9.67 17.55
C ARG A 221 -1.85 8.56 17.12
N SER A 222 -1.36 7.43 16.62
CA SER A 222 -2.20 6.26 16.31
C SER A 222 -2.88 5.71 17.56
N VAL A 223 -2.12 5.61 18.66
CA VAL A 223 -2.60 5.19 19.99
C VAL A 223 -3.64 6.18 20.53
N ASP A 224 -3.38 7.49 20.43
CA ASP A 224 -4.31 8.53 20.87
C ASP A 224 -5.62 8.51 20.05
N THR A 225 -5.57 8.09 18.77
CA THR A 225 -6.74 8.04 17.89
C THR A 225 -7.58 6.77 18.09
N LEU A 226 -6.96 5.61 18.33
CA LEU A 226 -7.65 4.34 18.59
C LEU A 226 -8.06 4.15 20.07
N GLY A 227 -7.51 4.96 20.97
CA GLY A 227 -7.48 4.68 22.40
C GLY A 227 -6.41 3.64 22.73
N ALA A 228 -5.64 3.89 23.80
CA ALA A 228 -4.43 3.12 24.13
C ALA A 228 -4.66 1.61 24.35
N LEU A 229 -5.87 1.23 24.75
CA LEU A 229 -6.24 -0.16 25.04
C LEU A 229 -6.49 -1.01 23.78
N ALA A 230 -6.95 -0.43 22.67
CA ALA A 230 -7.21 -1.17 21.43
C ALA A 230 -5.91 -1.52 20.68
N VAL A 231 -4.96 -0.58 20.64
CA VAL A 231 -3.66 -0.74 19.96
C VAL A 231 -2.77 -1.77 20.64
N VAL A 232 -2.58 -1.65 21.96
CA VAL A 232 -1.68 -2.53 22.73
C VAL A 232 -2.16 -3.98 22.71
N ARG A 233 -3.47 -4.22 22.63
CA ARG A 233 -4.05 -5.56 22.70
C ARG A 233 -4.06 -6.30 21.36
N LYS A 234 -4.14 -5.59 20.22
CA LYS A 234 -4.39 -6.20 18.90
C LYS A 234 -3.29 -5.98 17.84
N MET A 235 -2.47 -4.92 17.91
CA MET A 235 -1.34 -4.77 16.97
C MET A 235 -0.29 -5.88 17.07
N PRO A 236 0.08 -6.37 18.27
CA PRO A 236 1.00 -7.50 18.38
C PRO A 236 0.44 -8.76 17.73
N GLN A 237 -0.87 -8.97 17.74
CA GLN A 237 -1.53 -10.16 17.15
C GLN A 237 -1.52 -10.11 15.61
N ALA A 238 -1.83 -8.94 15.03
CA ALA A 238 -1.77 -8.73 13.59
C ALA A 238 -0.32 -8.81 13.07
N ALA A 239 0.64 -8.20 13.78
CA ALA A 239 2.06 -8.31 13.46
C ALA A 239 2.58 -9.76 13.61
N TRP A 240 2.14 -10.50 14.64
CA TRP A 240 2.50 -11.91 14.80
C TRP A 240 1.93 -12.80 13.69
N GLN A 241 0.72 -12.53 13.21
CA GLN A 241 0.13 -13.27 12.09
C GLN A 241 0.91 -13.01 10.80
N VAL A 242 1.23 -11.76 10.49
CA VAL A 242 2.04 -11.40 9.31
C VAL A 242 3.45 -12.01 9.39
N ILE A 243 4.11 -11.98 10.56
CA ILE A 243 5.43 -12.59 10.75
C ILE A 243 5.36 -14.12 10.63
N ARG A 244 4.33 -14.76 11.21
CA ARG A 244 4.12 -16.21 11.14
C ARG A 244 3.83 -16.67 9.70
N ASP A 245 3.12 -15.85 8.93
CA ASP A 245 2.81 -16.16 7.54
C ASP A 245 4.04 -15.94 6.64
N ARG A 246 4.89 -14.91 6.89
CA ARG A 246 6.21 -14.76 6.23
C ARG A 246 7.16 -15.93 6.51
N SER A 247 7.13 -16.52 7.71
CA SER A 247 7.97 -17.69 8.03
C SER A 247 7.52 -18.98 7.35
N ARG A 248 6.24 -19.10 6.96
CA ARG A 248 5.70 -20.29 6.28
C ARG A 248 6.00 -20.32 4.79
N THR A 249 6.11 -19.16 4.15
CA THR A 249 6.50 -19.03 2.74
C THR A 249 8.01 -19.15 2.51
N ALA A 250 8.83 -18.99 3.54
CA ALA A 250 10.29 -19.21 3.44
C ALA A 250 10.71 -20.69 3.59
N GLU A 251 9.78 -21.57 3.96
CA GLU A 251 10.00 -23.02 4.15
C GLU A 251 9.37 -23.88 3.04
N GLN A 252 8.84 -23.27 1.98
CA GLN A 252 8.36 -23.93 0.76
C GLN A 252 9.24 -23.57 -0.43
#